data_AF-A0A3P0X472-F1
#
_entry.id   AF-A0A3P0X472-F1
#
_cell.length_a   1.000
_cell.length_b   1.000
_cell.length_c   1.000
_cell.angle_alpha   90.00
_cell.angle_beta   90.00
_cell.angle_gamma   90.00
#
_symmetry.space_group_name_H-M   'P 1'
#
loop_
_entity.id
_entity.type
_entity.pdbx_description
1 polymer ?
#
loop_
_entity_poly.entity_id
_entity_poly.type
_entity_poly.pdbx_seq_one_letter_code
_entity_poly.pdbx_strand_id
1 'polypeptide(L)'
;MTDRLISRRGAGLFALNALGAMFYVYAASFSWVMPQECAAGLRTITGEPITWAVAILPILSLFFLINFVWGVGIVRRRRWGAGRWWLAAAVLWPIAVWIDFAHHACPAGS
;
A
#
# COMPACT_ATOMS: atom_id res chain seq x y z
N MET A 1 7.24 31.75 4.56
CA MET A 1 8.45 30.92 4.29
C MET A 1 8.32 29.51 4.85
N THR A 2 7.70 29.34 6.02
CA THR A 2 7.40 28.06 6.69
C THR A 2 6.55 27.07 5.87
N ASP A 3 5.58 27.52 5.08
CA ASP A 3 4.73 26.63 4.27
C ASP A 3 5.48 25.86 3.18
N ARG A 4 6.49 26.47 2.54
CA ARG A 4 7.30 25.77 1.53
C ARG A 4 8.11 24.63 2.14
N LEU A 5 8.62 24.82 3.35
CA LEU A 5 9.37 23.78 4.09
C LEU A 5 8.45 22.64 4.54
N ILE A 6 7.23 22.96 5.00
CA ILE A 6 6.23 21.96 5.38
C ILE A 6 5.77 21.18 4.15
N SER A 7 5.52 21.86 3.02
CA SER A 7 5.12 21.23 1.76
C SER A 7 6.21 20.33 1.18
N ARG A 8 7.48 20.78 1.17
CA ARG A 8 8.61 19.95 0.72
C ARG A 8 8.80 18.69 1.57
N ARG A 9 8.68 18.80 2.90
CA ARG A 9 8.78 17.64 3.80
C ARG A 9 7.61 16.68 3.62
N GLY A 10 6.39 17.20 3.47
CA GLY A 10 5.20 16.39 3.18
C GLY A 10 5.29 15.67 1.85
N ALA A 11 5.79 16.35 0.80
CA ALA A 11 6.03 15.77 -0.50
C ALA A 11 7.10 14.67 -0.45
N GLY A 12 8.19 14.84 0.31
CA GLY A 12 9.21 13.81 0.49
C GLY A 12 8.67 12.56 1.19
N LEU A 13 7.87 12.73 2.25
CA LEU A 13 7.21 11.61 2.95
C LEU A 13 6.16 10.92 2.08
N PHE A 14 5.43 11.68 1.27
CA PHE A 14 4.50 11.15 0.28
C PHE A 14 5.24 10.36 -0.81
N ALA A 15 6.33 10.90 -1.35
CA ALA A 15 7.15 10.21 -2.35
C ALA A 15 7.72 8.89 -1.80
N LEU A 16 8.14 8.85 -0.53
CA LEU A 16 8.59 7.62 0.11
C LEU A 16 7.46 6.58 0.23
N ASN A 17 6.24 7.01 0.57
CA ASN A 17 5.07 6.12 0.57
C ASN A 17 4.74 5.62 -0.83
N ALA A 18 4.80 6.51 -1.85
CA ALA A 18 4.57 6.15 -3.24
C ALA A 18 5.58 5.11 -3.74
N LEU A 19 6.88 5.33 -3.49
CA LEU A 19 7.93 4.37 -3.82
C LEU A 19 7.75 3.04 -3.08
N GLY A 20 7.39 3.10 -1.79
CA GLY A 20 7.10 1.92 -0.98
C GLY A 20 5.94 1.10 -1.53
N ALA A 21 4.84 1.75 -1.91
CA ALA A 21 3.69 1.08 -2.51
C ALA A 21 4.00 0.53 -3.90
N MET A 22 4.76 1.25 -4.73
CA MET A 22 5.21 0.74 -6.03
C MET A 22 6.10 -0.50 -5.87
N PHE A 23 7.05 -0.46 -4.93
CA PHE A 23 7.91 -1.60 -4.63
C PHE A 23 7.10 -2.78 -4.09
N TYR A 24 6.12 -2.51 -3.23
CA TYR A 24 5.18 -3.53 -2.73
C TYR A 24 4.43 -4.21 -3.88
N VAL A 25 3.77 -3.44 -4.76
CA VAL A 25 3.01 -3.99 -5.90
C VAL A 25 3.95 -4.75 -6.85
N TYR A 26 5.15 -4.24 -7.09
CA TYR A 26 6.16 -4.93 -7.90
C TYR A 26 6.64 -6.24 -7.28
N ALA A 27 6.87 -6.27 -5.96
CA ALA A 27 7.26 -7.50 -5.28
C ALA A 27 6.11 -8.52 -5.27
N ALA A 28 4.88 -8.06 -5.08
CA ALA A 28 3.70 -8.91 -5.05
C ALA A 28 3.33 -9.45 -6.43
N SER A 29 3.71 -8.74 -7.52
CA SER A 29 3.42 -9.19 -8.88
C SER A 29 4.09 -10.50 -9.28
N PHE A 30 5.17 -10.89 -8.60
CA PHE A 30 5.79 -12.20 -8.77
C PHE A 30 4.93 -13.36 -8.23
N SER A 31 3.96 -13.04 -7.38
CA SER A 31 3.01 -14.00 -6.79
C SER A 31 1.60 -13.90 -7.37
N TRP A 32 1.38 -13.05 -8.37
CA TRP A 32 0.08 -12.91 -9.00
C TRP A 32 -0.28 -14.18 -9.77
N VAL A 33 -1.58 -14.49 -9.77
CA VAL A 33 -2.09 -15.71 -10.39
C VAL A 33 -1.91 -15.64 -11.92
N MET A 34 -1.28 -16.66 -12.50
CA MET A 34 -1.16 -16.76 -13.96
C MET A 34 -2.52 -17.11 -14.57
N PRO A 35 -3.02 -16.35 -15.57
CA PRO A 35 -4.30 -16.64 -16.23
C PRO A 35 -4.38 -18.05 -16.84
N GLN A 36 -3.24 -18.60 -17.23
CA GLN A 36 -3.10 -19.93 -17.82
C GLN A 36 -3.38 -21.05 -16.79
N GLU A 37 -2.97 -20.85 -15.52
CA GLU A 37 -3.22 -21.78 -14.42
C GLU A 37 -4.70 -21.78 -14.03
N CYS A 38 -5.31 -20.58 -14.00
CA CYS A 38 -6.75 -20.40 -13.87
C CYS A 38 -7.56 -21.16 -14.94
N ALA A 39 -7.16 -21.06 -16.21
CA ALA A 39 -7.83 -21.73 -17.33
C ALA A 39 -7.65 -23.26 -17.31
N ALA A 40 -6.54 -23.75 -16.76
CA ALA A 40 -6.28 -25.18 -16.57
C ALA A 40 -7.04 -25.79 -15.38
N GLY A 41 -7.85 -25.01 -14.66
CA GLY A 41 -8.54 -25.45 -13.45
C GLY A 41 -7.61 -25.63 -12.24
N LEU A 42 -6.35 -25.20 -12.35
CA LEU A 42 -5.40 -25.14 -11.24
C LEU A 42 -5.77 -23.93 -10.37
N ARG A 43 -6.82 -24.11 -9.59
CA ARG A 43 -7.27 -23.16 -8.57
C ARG A 43 -6.38 -23.32 -7.34
N THR A 44 -5.37 -22.48 -7.19
CA THR A 44 -4.58 -22.31 -5.95
C THR A 44 -5.45 -21.69 -4.84
N ILE A 45 -6.54 -22.35 -4.44
CA ILE A 45 -7.49 -21.83 -3.43
C ILE A 45 -7.11 -22.30 -2.00
N THR A 46 -6.14 -23.20 -1.84
CA THR A 46 -5.84 -23.79 -0.54
C THR A 46 -4.69 -23.06 0.17
N GLY A 47 -5.04 -22.01 0.92
CA GLY A 47 -4.16 -21.39 1.93
C GLY A 47 -3.50 -20.05 1.58
N GLU A 48 -3.49 -19.66 0.30
CA GLU A 48 -2.81 -18.44 -0.17
C GLU A 48 -3.26 -17.11 0.46
N PRO A 49 -4.54 -16.84 0.77
CA PRO A 49 -4.94 -15.52 1.27
C PRO A 49 -4.37 -15.20 2.65
N ILE A 50 -4.22 -16.22 3.50
CA ILE A 50 -3.73 -16.05 4.87
C ILE A 50 -2.20 -15.96 4.85
N THR A 51 -1.51 -16.80 4.08
CA THR A 51 -0.05 -16.72 3.93
C THR A 51 0.39 -15.43 3.26
N TRP A 52 -0.33 -14.97 2.22
CA TRP A 52 -0.15 -13.66 1.60
C TRP A 52 -0.36 -12.52 2.62
N ALA A 53 -1.46 -12.54 3.37
CA ALA A 53 -1.74 -11.51 4.37
C ALA A 53 -0.65 -11.48 5.45
N VAL A 54 -0.16 -12.64 5.90
CA VAL A 54 0.93 -12.74 6.87
C VAL A 54 2.27 -12.29 6.28
N ALA A 55 2.56 -12.58 5.01
CA ALA A 55 3.78 -12.14 4.34
C ALA A 55 3.83 -10.60 4.15
N ILE A 56 2.66 -9.98 3.99
CA ILE A 56 2.53 -8.54 3.70
C ILE A 56 2.34 -7.71 4.97
N LEU A 57 1.86 -8.31 6.06
CA LEU A 57 1.71 -7.68 7.37
C LEU A 57 2.94 -6.89 7.85
N PRO A 58 4.20 -7.34 7.69
CA PRO A 58 5.38 -6.57 8.11
C PRO A 58 5.53 -5.26 7.34
N ILE A 59 5.28 -5.30 6.02
CA ILE A 59 5.36 -4.14 5.14
C ILE A 59 4.23 -3.16 5.52
N LEU A 60 2.99 -3.64 5.61
CA LEU A 60 1.85 -2.83 6.02
C LEU A 60 2.05 -2.23 7.42
N SER A 61 2.59 -3.00 8.37
CA SER A 61 2.83 -2.54 9.75
C SER A 61 3.88 -1.43 9.80
N LEU A 62 4.97 -1.56 9.02
CA LEU A 62 6.01 -0.53 8.95
C LEU A 62 5.45 0.78 8.41
N PHE A 63 4.70 0.72 7.30
CA PHE A 63 4.12 1.92 6.70
C PHE A 63 2.95 2.49 7.51
N PHE A 64 2.17 1.65 8.18
CA PHE A 64 1.19 2.08 9.16
C PHE A 64 1.86 2.84 10.30
N LEU A 65 2.97 2.32 10.84
CA LEU A 65 3.72 2.97 11.91
C LEU A 65 4.30 4.33 11.46
N ILE A 66 4.87 4.41 10.26
CA ILE A 66 5.39 5.66 9.69
C ILE A 66 4.26 6.68 9.54
N ASN A 67 3.12 6.29 8.98
CA ASN A 67 1.97 7.16 8.82
C ASN A 67 1.37 7.55 10.18
N PHE A 68 1.34 6.65 11.16
CA PHE A 68 0.86 6.93 12.51
C PHE A 68 1.74 7.97 13.21
N VAL A 69 3.06 7.80 13.21
CA VAL A 69 4.00 8.77 13.80
C VAL A 69 3.91 10.12 13.11
N TRP A 70 3.79 10.14 11.78
CA TRP A 70 3.61 11.38 11.02
C TRP A 70 2.28 12.08 11.36
N GLY A 71 1.18 11.33 11.43
CA GLY A 71 -0.15 11.83 11.79
C GLY A 71 -0.18 12.39 13.22
N VAL A 72 0.38 11.68 14.19
CA VAL A 72 0.54 12.17 15.58
C VAL A 72 1.36 13.46 15.60
N GLY A 73 2.42 13.55 14.80
CA GLY A 73 3.22 14.76 14.65
C GLY A 73 2.44 15.94 14.08
N ILE A 74 1.55 15.70 13.11
CA ILE A 74 0.65 16.71 12.53
C ILE A 74 -0.34 17.22 13.58
N VAL A 75 -1.00 16.31 14.30
CA VAL A 75 -1.99 16.64 15.35
C VAL A 75 -1.34 17.42 16.49
N ARG A 76 -0.21 16.93 17.02
CA ARG A 76 0.52 17.59 18.13
C ARG A 76 1.02 18.98 17.77
N ARG A 77 1.45 19.20 16.53
CA ARG A 77 1.98 20.49 16.07
C ARG A 77 0.93 21.37 15.38
N ARG A 78 -0.35 20.95 15.35
CA ARG A 78 -1.48 21.59 14.64
C ARG A 78 -1.15 21.97 13.19
N ARG A 79 -0.35 21.16 12.49
CA ARG A 79 0.12 21.44 11.12
C ARG A 79 -0.85 20.92 10.07
N TRP A 80 -2.09 21.41 10.09
CA TRP A 80 -3.17 20.95 9.21
C TRP A 80 -2.85 21.03 7.71
N GLY A 81 -2.01 21.99 7.29
CA GLY A 81 -1.52 22.08 5.92
C GLY A 81 -0.71 20.86 5.44
N ALA A 82 -0.08 20.12 6.36
CA ALA A 82 0.59 18.85 6.05
C ALA A 82 -0.39 17.65 6.02
N GLY A 83 -1.62 17.83 6.50
CA GLY A 83 -2.64 16.79 6.55
C GLY A 83 -3.07 16.29 5.18
N ARG A 84 -3.03 17.14 4.14
CA ARG A 84 -3.36 16.75 2.76
C ARG A 84 -2.42 15.67 2.22
N TRP A 85 -1.12 15.82 2.45
CA TRP A 85 -0.12 14.83 2.02
C TRP A 85 -0.19 13.54 2.84
N TRP A 86 -0.53 13.65 4.13
CA TRP A 86 -0.75 12.50 4.98
C TRP A 86 -1.99 11.69 4.56
N LEU A 87 -3.11 12.36 4.27
CA LEU A 87 -4.32 11.71 3.76
C LEU A 87 -4.08 11.05 2.38
N ALA A 88 -3.38 11.75 1.48
CA ALA A 88 -3.01 11.16 0.19
C ALA A 88 -2.15 9.90 0.35
N ALA A 89 -1.18 9.91 1.26
CA ALA A 89 -0.38 8.72 1.58
C ALA A 89 -1.25 7.59 2.20
N ALA A 90 -2.18 7.94 3.08
CA ALA A 90 -3.09 6.98 3.70
C ALA A 90 -4.02 6.30 2.69
N VAL A 91 -4.47 7.01 1.65
CA VAL A 91 -5.33 6.45 0.58
C VAL A 91 -4.54 5.59 -0.42
N LEU A 92 -3.27 5.89 -0.62
CA LEU A 92 -2.39 5.16 -1.53
C LEU A 92 -2.23 3.68 -1.15
N TRP A 93 -2.19 3.37 0.16
CA TRP A 93 -2.05 2.00 0.66
C TRP A 93 -3.25 1.08 0.38
N PRO A 94 -4.51 1.49 0.67
CA PRO A 94 -5.70 0.76 0.24
C PRO A 94 -5.74 0.49 -1.26
N ILE A 95 -5.31 1.45 -2.09
CA ILE A 95 -5.26 1.25 -3.55
C ILE A 95 -4.24 0.16 -3.91
N ALA A 96 -3.04 0.19 -3.32
CA ALA A 96 -2.02 -0.82 -3.57
C ALA A 96 -2.49 -2.23 -3.15
N VAL A 97 -3.09 -2.36 -1.97
CA VAL A 97 -3.66 -3.63 -1.48
C VAL A 97 -4.82 -4.10 -2.36
N TRP A 98 -5.65 -3.17 -2.85
CA TRP A 98 -6.74 -3.50 -3.76
C TRP A 98 -6.24 -4.03 -5.10
N ILE A 99 -5.23 -3.36 -5.69
CA ILE A 99 -4.58 -3.82 -6.93
C ILE A 99 -4.03 -5.23 -6.72
N ASP A 100 -3.33 -5.46 -5.63
CA ASP A 100 -2.71 -6.75 -5.34
C ASP A 100 -3.78 -7.86 -5.19
N PHE A 101 -4.80 -7.60 -4.37
CA PHE A 101 -5.91 -8.53 -4.17
C PHE A 101 -6.65 -8.86 -5.48
N ALA A 102 -6.82 -7.87 -6.38
CA ALA A 102 -7.46 -8.08 -7.67
C ALA A 102 -6.68 -9.03 -8.59
N HIS A 103 -5.34 -9.07 -8.48
CA HIS A 103 -4.51 -9.98 -9.28
C HIS A 103 -4.33 -11.36 -8.63
N HIS A 104 -4.61 -11.50 -7.34
CA HIS A 104 -4.72 -12.80 -6.67
C HIS A 104 -6.08 -13.47 -6.88
N ALA A 105 -7.11 -12.72 -7.26
CA ALA A 105 -8.42 -13.26 -7.56
C ALA A 105 -8.48 -13.79 -9.00
N CYS A 106 -8.63 -15.10 -9.17
CA CYS A 106 -8.97 -15.69 -10.46
C CYS A 106 -10.35 -15.18 -10.92
N PRO A 107 -10.48 -14.51 -12.09
CA PRO A 107 -11.78 -14.04 -12.56
C PRO A 107 -12.71 -15.24 -12.76
N ALA A 108 -13.82 -15.25 -12.02
CA ALA A 108 -14.82 -16.28 -12.13
C ALA A 108 -15.63 -16.08 -13.41
N GLY A 109 -15.17 -16.69 -14.51
CA GLY A 109 -15.96 -16.85 -15.73
C GLY A 109 -15.56 -15.91 -16.87
N SER A 110 -15.00 -16.53 -17.90
CA SER A 110 -15.37 -16.31 -19.30
C SER A 110 -15.18 -17.63 -20.04
#